data_AF-A0A6J4EAJ8-F1
#
_entry.id   AF-A0A6J4EAJ8-F1
#
_cell.length_a   1.000
_cell.length_b   1.000
_cell.length_c   1.000
_cell.angle_alpha   90.00
_cell.angle_beta   90.00
_cell.angle_gamma   90.00
#
_symmetry.space_group_name_H-M   'P 1'
#
loop_
_entity.id
_entity.type
_entity.pdbx_description
1 polymer ?
#
loop_
_entity_poly.entity_id
_entity_poly.type
_entity_poly.pdbx_seq_one_letter_code
_entity_poly.pdbx_strand_id
1 'polypeptide(L)'
;MLLLAAVVLGCPAILLWRGSRLGWFHRYLLSFLPIFYTVSGWWLGTWAYGYFDCQGNTKNIHGCYAGSVEITALVGHGLFLVLPAMFVAGPLSLWFGLDTAIKHVGSMNKRG
;
A
#
# COMPACT_ATOMS: atom_id res chain seq x y z
N MET A 1 11.39 1.17 3.76
CA MET A 1 10.65 1.11 5.04
C MET A 1 10.09 2.45 5.49
N LEU A 2 10.87 3.54 5.48
CA LEU A 2 10.39 4.89 5.82
C LEU A 2 9.15 5.34 5.01
N LEU A 3 9.13 5.08 3.70
CA LEU A 3 7.98 5.41 2.84
C LEU A 3 6.71 4.65 3.25
N LEU A 4 6.85 3.39 3.67
CA LEU A 4 5.72 2.57 4.10
C LEU A 4 5.15 3.09 5.43
N ALA A 5 6.03 3.44 6.38
CA ALA A 5 5.62 4.08 7.62
C ALA A 5 4.97 5.45 7.36
N ALA A 6 5.52 6.25 6.44
CA ALA A 6 4.96 7.55 6.08
C ALA A 6 3.57 7.41 5.42
N VAL A 7 3.36 6.41 4.57
CA VAL A 7 2.06 6.15 3.94
C VAL A 7 1.06 5.62 4.97
N VAL A 8 1.45 4.63 5.77
CA VAL A 8 0.56 3.96 6.74
C VAL A 8 0.20 4.88 7.91
N LEU A 9 1.10 5.75 8.37
CA LEU A 9 0.86 6.66 9.51
C LEU A 9 0.44 8.06 9.06
N GLY A 10 0.99 8.55 7.95
CA GLY A 10 0.69 9.90 7.43
C GLY A 10 -0.72 10.01 6.88
N CYS A 11 -1.20 9.01 6.12
CA CYS A 11 -2.56 9.03 5.57
C CYS A 11 -3.64 9.13 6.66
N PRO A 12 -3.65 8.29 7.71
CA PRO A 12 -4.65 8.39 8.77
C PRO A 12 -4.47 9.66 9.62
N ALA A 13 -3.24 10.13 9.86
CA ALA A 13 -3.01 11.38 10.58
C ALA A 13 -3.58 12.59 9.83
N ILE A 14 -3.43 12.64 8.50
CA ILE A 14 -3.98 13.72 7.66
C ILE A 14 -5.51 13.62 7.60
N LEU A 15 -6.07 12.42 7.50
CA LEU A 15 -7.52 12.18 7.54
C LEU A 15 -8.14 12.63 8.87
N LEU A 16 -7.48 12.33 9.99
CA LEU A 16 -7.92 12.76 11.33
C LEU A 16 -7.79 14.27 11.51
N TRP A 17 -6.71 14.88 11.04
CA TRP A 17 -6.45 16.31 11.31
C TRP A 17 -7.15 17.26 10.34
N ARG A 18 -7.26 16.89 9.05
CA ARG A 18 -7.84 17.75 7.99
C ARG A 18 -9.04 17.15 7.28
N GLY A 19 -9.57 16.01 7.74
CA GLY A 19 -10.70 15.34 7.12
C GLY A 19 -11.86 16.26 6.78
N SER A 20 -12.25 17.15 7.71
CA SER A 20 -13.39 18.07 7.55
C SER A 20 -13.26 19.06 6.39
N ARG A 21 -12.04 19.42 5.97
CA ARG A 21 -11.78 20.35 4.84
C ARG A 21 -11.55 19.65 3.49
N LEU A 22 -11.37 18.33 3.49
CA LEU A 22 -11.14 17.55 2.28
C LEU A 22 -12.46 17.15 1.62
N GLY A 23 -12.51 17.26 0.29
CA GLY A 23 -13.62 16.72 -0.50
C GLY A 23 -13.73 15.21 -0.38
N TRP A 24 -14.94 14.67 -0.57
CA TRP A 24 -15.23 13.24 -0.37
C TRP A 24 -14.29 12.30 -1.14
N PHE A 25 -13.97 12.63 -2.40
CA PHE A 25 -13.04 11.87 -3.23
C PHE A 25 -11.65 11.71 -2.57
N HIS A 26 -11.09 12.79 -2.02
CA HIS A 26 -9.78 12.76 -1.39
C HIS A 26 -9.76 11.90 -0.12
N ARG A 27 -10.88 11.85 0.62
CA ARG A 27 -10.99 11.00 1.81
C ARG A 27 -10.94 9.51 1.43
N TYR A 28 -11.65 9.11 0.37
CA TYR A 28 -11.56 7.74 -0.14
C TYR A 28 -10.16 7.42 -0.66
N LEU A 29 -9.57 8.35 -1.43
CA LEU A 29 -8.22 8.16 -1.96
C LEU A 29 -7.19 7.94 -0.83
N LEU A 30 -7.23 8.76 0.22
CA LEU A 30 -6.37 8.63 1.40
C LEU A 30 -6.62 7.33 2.19
N SER A 31 -7.88 6.88 2.27
CA SER A 31 -8.23 5.62 2.95
C SER A 31 -7.69 4.39 2.23
N PHE A 32 -7.71 4.37 0.89
CA PHE A 32 -7.22 3.23 0.10
C PHE A 32 -5.75 3.31 -0.28
N LEU A 33 -5.09 4.45 -0.07
CA LEU A 33 -3.67 4.66 -0.40
C LEU A 33 -2.73 3.61 0.22
N PRO A 34 -2.87 3.20 1.49
CA PRO A 34 -1.97 2.24 2.11
C PRO A 34 -2.04 0.87 1.45
N ILE A 35 -3.24 0.35 1.22
CA ILE A 35 -3.42 -0.95 0.56
C ILE A 35 -2.99 -0.89 -0.90
N PHE A 36 -3.24 0.23 -1.60
CA PHE A 36 -2.83 0.38 -2.98
C PHE A 36 -1.31 0.37 -3.13
N TYR A 37 -0.60 1.06 -2.24
CA TYR A 37 0.87 1.09 -2.22
C TYR A 37 1.47 -0.30 -1.96
N THR A 38 0.96 -1.04 -0.98
CA THR A 38 1.51 -2.34 -0.62
C THR A 38 1.20 -3.42 -1.66
N VAL A 39 -0.01 -3.43 -2.22
CA VAL A 39 -0.41 -4.40 -3.26
C VAL A 39 0.32 -4.13 -4.57
N SER A 40 0.42 -2.86 -5.00
CA SER A 40 1.14 -2.51 -6.23
C SER A 40 2.63 -2.82 -6.14
N GLY A 41 3.26 -2.52 -4.99
CA GLY A 41 4.66 -2.87 -4.76
C GLY A 41 4.90 -4.38 -4.69
N TRP A 42 3.96 -5.14 -4.11
CA TRP A 42 4.02 -6.61 -4.15
C TRP A 42 3.90 -7.16 -5.57
N TRP A 43 2.93 -6.66 -6.35
CA TRP A 43 2.75 -7.05 -7.74
C TRP A 43 3.96 -6.73 -8.62
N LEU A 44 4.57 -5.56 -8.44
CA LEU A 44 5.82 -5.21 -9.12
C LEU A 44 6.97 -6.13 -8.72
N GLY A 45 7.06 -6.49 -7.44
CA GLY A 45 8.06 -7.44 -6.92
C GLY A 45 7.90 -8.84 -7.50
N THR A 46 6.68 -9.37 -7.55
CA THR A 46 6.41 -10.71 -8.13
C THR A 46 6.62 -10.72 -9.64
N TRP A 47 6.22 -9.66 -10.34
CA TRP A 47 6.48 -9.50 -11.76
C TRP A 47 7.98 -9.48 -12.05
N ALA A 48 8.75 -8.65 -11.33
CA ALA A 48 10.20 -8.57 -11.49
C ALA A 48 10.90 -9.88 -11.13
N TYR A 49 10.41 -10.58 -10.09
CA TYR A 49 10.92 -11.89 -9.70
C TYR A 49 10.80 -12.92 -10.84
N GLY A 50 9.66 -12.94 -11.54
CA GLY A 50 9.44 -13.84 -12.69
C GLY A 50 10.13 -13.38 -13.97
N TYR A 51 10.13 -12.08 -14.25
CA TYR A 51 10.69 -11.52 -15.49
C TYR A 51 12.22 -11.62 -15.56
N PHE A 52 12.91 -11.39 -14.44
CA PHE A 52 14.38 -11.43 -14.36
C PHE A 52 14.91 -12.80 -13.93
N ASP A 53 14.05 -13.82 -13.89
CA ASP A 53 14.37 -15.18 -13.44
C ASP A 53 15.15 -15.18 -12.11
N CYS A 54 14.69 -14.36 -11.16
CA CYS A 54 15.27 -14.27 -9.81
C CYS A 54 15.02 -15.55 -8.99
N GLN A 55 14.61 -16.65 -9.60
CA GLN A 55 14.26 -17.94 -8.99
C GLN A 55 15.48 -18.71 -8.47
N GLY A 56 16.60 -18.03 -8.22
CA GLY A 56 17.86 -18.57 -7.75
C GLY A 56 17.67 -19.59 -6.62
N ASN A 57 17.81 -20.85 -7.01
CA ASN A 57 17.90 -22.09 -6.25
C ASN A 57 18.13 -21.88 -4.75
N THR A 58 17.40 -22.60 -3.89
CA THR A 58 17.40 -22.51 -2.41
C THR A 58 18.77 -22.71 -1.71
N LYS A 59 19.86 -22.81 -2.49
CA LYS A 59 21.25 -22.93 -2.06
C LYS A 59 22.21 -21.87 -2.64
N ASN A 60 21.78 -21.02 -3.58
CA ASN A 60 22.66 -20.04 -4.22
C ASN A 60 22.16 -18.61 -4.01
N ILE A 61 22.89 -17.87 -3.18
CA ILE A 61 22.72 -16.46 -2.85
C ILE A 61 23.20 -15.57 -4.01
N HIS A 62 22.86 -15.92 -5.26
CA HIS A 62 23.21 -15.08 -6.41
C HIS A 62 22.28 -13.87 -6.42
N GLY A 63 22.86 -12.67 -6.46
CA GLY A 63 22.10 -11.43 -6.60
C GLY A 63 21.25 -11.47 -7.88
N CYS A 64 20.03 -10.92 -7.81
CA CYS A 64 19.21 -10.79 -9.00
C CYS A 64 19.58 -9.52 -9.74
N TYR A 65 19.86 -9.62 -11.05
CA TYR A 65 20.31 -8.51 -11.88
C TYR A 65 19.36 -8.26 -13.05
N ALA A 66 19.01 -6.99 -13.25
CA ALA A 66 18.41 -6.48 -14.47
C ALA A 66 19.51 -5.87 -15.36
N GLY A 67 20.09 -6.67 -16.25
CA GLY A 67 21.28 -6.27 -17.01
C GLY A 67 22.48 -6.09 -16.07
N SER A 68 22.98 -4.86 -15.92
CA SER A 68 24.09 -4.53 -15.01
C SER A 68 23.66 -3.99 -13.64
N VAL A 69 22.35 -3.88 -13.37
CA VAL A 69 21.81 -3.31 -12.13
C VAL A 69 21.36 -4.42 -11.19
N GLU A 70 21.84 -4.39 -9.94
CA GLU A 70 21.37 -5.31 -8.90
C GLU A 70 19.97 -4.89 -8.41
N ILE A 71 18.99 -5.77 -8.57
CA ILE A 71 17.59 -5.56 -8.21
C ILE A 71 17.13 -6.43 -7.03
N THR A 72 18.04 -7.22 -6.43
CA THR A 72 17.73 -8.15 -5.33
C THR A 72 16.94 -7.47 -4.21
N ALA A 73 17.40 -6.29 -3.77
CA ALA A 73 16.74 -5.54 -2.71
C ALA A 73 15.36 -5.02 -3.11
N LEU A 74 15.16 -4.66 -4.38
CA LEU A 74 13.87 -4.19 -4.90
C LEU A 74 12.86 -5.33 -4.94
N VAL A 75 13.26 -6.47 -5.48
CA VAL A 75 12.43 -7.68 -5.57
C VAL A 75 12.10 -8.21 -4.18
N GLY A 76 13.11 -8.29 -3.31
CA GLY A 76 12.93 -8.68 -1.91
C GLY A 76 12.01 -7.72 -1.14
N HIS A 77 12.13 -6.40 -1.37
CA HIS A 77 11.22 -5.43 -0.78
C HIS A 77 9.79 -5.64 -1.28
N GLY A 78 9.58 -5.78 -2.59
CA GLY A 78 8.27 -6.03 -3.18
C GLY A 78 7.60 -7.28 -2.62
N LEU A 79 8.31 -8.40 -2.59
CA LEU A 79 7.81 -9.65 -2.01
C LEU A 79 7.46 -9.50 -0.52
N PHE A 80 8.26 -8.75 0.24
CA PHE A 80 7.98 -8.48 1.65
C PHE A 80 6.70 -7.65 1.86
N LEU A 81 6.28 -6.80 0.92
CA LEU A 81 5.11 -5.92 1.06
C LEU A 81 3.79 -6.66 1.26
N VAL A 82 3.70 -7.96 0.94
CA VAL A 82 2.49 -8.76 1.18
C VAL A 82 2.13 -8.86 2.66
N LEU A 83 3.14 -8.94 3.55
CA LEU A 83 2.93 -9.03 5.00
C LEU A 83 2.28 -7.77 5.57
N PRO A 84 2.85 -6.56 5.39
CA PRO A 84 2.19 -5.34 5.83
C PRO A 84 0.90 -5.06 5.05
N ALA A 85 0.76 -5.54 3.79
CA ALA A 85 -0.51 -5.46 3.08
C ALA A 85 -1.64 -6.18 3.83
N MET A 86 -1.39 -7.43 4.23
CA MET A 86 -2.41 -8.29 4.82
C MET A 86 -2.73 -7.91 6.28
N PHE A 87 -1.71 -7.61 7.08
CA PHE A 87 -1.88 -7.41 8.52
C PHE A 87 -2.11 -5.96 8.94
N VAL A 88 -1.68 -4.98 8.14
CA VAL A 88 -1.72 -3.56 8.54
C VAL A 88 -2.51 -2.75 7.53
N ALA A 89 -2.03 -2.65 6.29
CA ALA A 89 -2.61 -1.76 5.30
C ALA A 89 -4.04 -2.15 4.91
N GLY A 90 -4.32 -3.45 4.77
CA GLY A 90 -5.64 -3.99 4.47
C GLY A 90 -6.70 -3.63 5.51
N PRO A 91 -6.57 -4.08 6.77
CA PRO A 91 -7.56 -3.76 7.80
C PRO A 91 -7.67 -2.26 8.05
N LEU A 92 -6.55 -1.52 8.01
CA LEU A 92 -6.55 -0.07 8.19
C LEU A 92 -7.33 0.64 7.06
N SER A 93 -7.07 0.29 5.80
CA SER A 93 -7.76 0.89 4.65
C SER A 93 -9.25 0.58 4.66
N LEU A 94 -9.61 -0.65 5.04
CA LEU A 94 -11.01 -1.07 5.17
C LEU A 94 -11.73 -0.31 6.28
N TRP A 95 -11.08 -0.15 7.44
CA TRP A 95 -11.62 0.60 8.58
C TRP A 95 -11.90 2.06 8.21
N PHE A 96 -10.90 2.76 7.66
CA PHE A 96 -11.09 4.16 7.25
C PHE A 96 -12.07 4.30 6.08
N GLY A 97 -12.06 3.37 5.12
CA GLY A 97 -13.05 3.33 4.05
C GLY A 97 -14.48 3.25 4.57
N LEU A 98 -14.73 2.37 5.55
CA LEU A 98 -16.04 2.19 6.18
C LEU A 98 -16.46 3.45 6.96
N ASP A 99 -15.57 4.02 7.77
CA ASP A 99 -15.83 5.26 8.50
C ASP A 99 -16.19 6.42 7.55
N THR A 100 -15.45 6.52 6.42
CA THR A 100 -15.72 7.55 5.40
C THR A 100 -17.09 7.33 4.75
N ALA A 101 -17.45 6.08 4.45
CA ALA A 101 -18.73 5.72 3.85
C ALA A 101 -19.92 6.01 4.77
N ILE A 102 -19.82 5.63 6.05
CA ILE A 102 -20.85 5.92 7.06
C ILE A 102 -21.08 7.44 7.16
N LYS A 103 -19.99 8.22 7.20
CA LYS A 103 -20.07 9.70 7.23
C LYS A 103 -20.68 10.27 5.95
N HIS A 104 -20.38 9.69 4.79
CA HIS A 104 -20.95 10.12 3.51
C HIS A 104 -22.47 9.91 3.50
N VAL A 105 -22.93 8.70 3.84
CA VAL A 105 -24.37 8.35 3.90
C VAL A 105 -25.10 9.23 4.93
N GLY A 106 -24.52 9.41 6.11
CA GLY A 106 -25.09 10.30 7.14
C GLY A 106 -25.21 11.76 6.68
N SER A 107 -24.31 12.24 5.82
CA SER A 107 -24.39 13.60 5.28
C SER A 107 -25.48 13.76 4.21
N MET A 108 -25.75 12.72 3.43
CA MET A 108 -26.84 12.71 2.44
C MET A 108 -28.21 12.71 3.14
N ASN A 109 -28.35 11.93 4.21
CA ASN A 109 -29.61 11.84 4.96
C ASN A 109 -29.99 13.14 5.68
N LYS A 110 -29.03 14.02 6.01
CA LYS A 110 -29.29 15.34 6.62
C LYS A 110 -29.65 16.44 5.61
N ARG A 111 -29.51 16.18 4.31
CA ARG A 111 -29.84 17.11 3.23
C ARG A 111 -31.17 16.81 2.56
N GLY A 112 -31.77 15.64 2.83
CA GLY A 112 -33.10 15.24 2.38
C GLY A 112 -34.19 15.68 3.34
#